data_AF-A0A392RDN6-F1
#
_entry.id   AF-A0A392RDN6-F1
#
_cell.length_a   1.000
_cell.length_b   1.000
_cell.length_c   1.000
_cell.angle_alpha   90.00
_cell.angle_beta   90.00
_cell.angle_gamma   90.00
#
_symmetry.space_group_name_H-M   'P 1'
#
loop_
_entity.id
_entity.type
_entity.pdbx_description
1 polymer ?
#
loop_
_entity_poly.entity_id
_entity_poly.type
_entity_poly.pdbx_seq_one_letter_code
_entity_poly.pdbx_strand_id
1 'polypeptide(L)' 'MSSHNSGSVVAILLDTGNLVLRNRPDDDALDPIWQSFDHPTDTLLPGGKFKLDNKTKKPRYLTSWKNRKDPATG' A
#
# COMPACT_ATOMS: atom_id res chain seq x y z
N MET A 1 -17.97 25.17 17.93
CA MET A 1 -17.04 25.25 16.80
C MET A 1 -16.30 23.93 16.73
N SER A 2 -16.67 23.03 15.81
CA SER A 2 -15.93 21.79 15.62
C SER A 2 -14.63 22.12 14.89
N SER A 3 -13.51 22.06 15.61
CA SER A 3 -12.20 22.03 14.96
C SER A 3 -12.16 20.78 14.10
N HIS A 4 -12.30 20.91 12.79
CA HIS A 4 -11.78 19.88 11.89
C HIS A 4 -10.28 19.87 12.13
N ASN A 5 -9.80 18.91 12.92
CA ASN A 5 -8.40 18.58 12.95
C ASN A 5 -8.10 18.01 11.56
N SER A 6 -7.71 18.87 10.64
CA SER A 6 -7.27 18.50 9.29
C SER A 6 -5.98 17.70 9.45
N GLY A 7 -6.11 16.41 9.79
CA GLY A 7 -4.98 15.49 9.90
C GLY A 7 -4.20 15.55 8.59
N SER A 8 -2.94 15.96 8.66
CA SER A 8 -2.09 16.08 7.48
C SER A 8 -1.71 14.69 6.98
N VAL A 9 -2.41 14.18 5.97
CA VAL A 9 -2.02 12.90 5.35
C VAL A 9 -0.74 13.09 4.56
N VAL A 10 0.26 12.26 4.87
CA VAL A 10 1.55 12.23 4.18
C VAL A 10 1.76 10.90 3.48
N ALA A 11 2.39 10.95 2.31
CA ALA A 11 2.84 9.80 1.55
C ALA A 11 4.35 9.61 1.75
N ILE A 12 4.77 8.42 2.15
CA ILE A 12 6.17 8.12 2.44
C ILE A 12 6.55 6.85 1.70
N LEU A 13 7.64 6.93 0.92
CA LEU A 13 8.27 5.76 0.33
C LEU A 13 9.33 5.25 1.31
N LEU A 14 9.10 4.08 1.89
CA LEU A 14 10.05 3.43 2.80
C LEU A 14 11.21 2.82 2.01
N ASP A 15 12.34 2.61 2.68
CA ASP A 15 13.53 1.95 2.08
C ASP A 15 13.25 0.52 1.59
N THR A 16 12.17 -0.10 2.06
CA THR A 16 11.69 -1.40 1.58
C THR A 16 11.01 -1.33 0.21
N GLY A 17 10.76 -0.14 -0.31
CA GLY A 17 9.95 0.11 -1.52
C GLY A 17 8.44 0.14 -1.25
N ASN A 18 8.00 0.03 0.00
CA ASN A 18 6.60 0.16 0.37
C ASN A 18 6.20 1.64 0.43
N LEU A 19 5.19 2.04 -0.34
CA LEU A 19 4.61 3.38 -0.32
C LEU A 19 3.46 3.38 0.68
N VAL A 20 3.55 4.18 1.74
CA VAL A 20 2.56 4.23 2.82
C VAL A 20 1.90 5.60 2.91
N LEU A 21 0.60 5.61 3.24
CA LEU A 21 -0.16 6.81 3.58
C LEU A 21 -0.48 6.83 5.08
N ARG A 22 -0.14 7.92 5.77
CA ARG A 22 -0.38 8.08 7.22
C ARG A 22 -0.76 9.51 7.60
N ASN A 23 -1.44 9.68 8.74
CA ASN A 23 -1.97 10.97 9.20
C ASN A 23 -0.92 11.93 9.78
N ARG A 24 0.30 11.46 10.09
CA ARG A 24 1.40 12.28 10.62
C ARG A 24 2.77 11.70 10.24
N PRO A 25 3.79 12.54 9.97
CA PRO A 25 5.14 12.08 9.65
C PRO A 25 5.82 11.27 10.75
N ASP A 26 5.54 11.52 12.03
CA ASP A 26 6.29 10.91 13.15
C ASP A 26 5.49 9.82 13.89
N ASP A 27 4.33 9.44 13.35
CA ASP A 27 3.42 8.48 13.99
C ASP A 27 3.67 7.07 13.44
N ASP A 28 4.86 6.55 13.72
CA ASP A 28 5.27 5.18 13.37
C ASP A 28 4.53 4.11 14.19
N ALA A 29 3.81 4.52 15.25
CA ALA A 29 3.10 3.64 16.16
C ALA A 29 1.72 3.21 15.65
N LEU A 30 1.16 3.91 14.66
CA LEU A 30 -0.14 3.61 14.07
C LEU A 30 0.01 2.85 12.75
N ASP A 31 -0.87 1.88 12.54
CA ASP A 31 -1.00 1.20 11.25
C ASP A 31 -1.26 2.23 10.13
N PRO A 32 -0.61 2.08 8.96
CA PRO A 32 -0.84 2.98 7.85
C PRO A 32 -2.30 2.90 7.39
N ILE A 33 -2.84 4.04 6.94
CA ILE A 33 -4.18 4.13 6.38
C ILE A 33 -4.28 3.27 5.12
N TRP A 34 -3.17 3.24 4.36
CA TRP A 34 -2.99 2.51 3.12
C TRP A 34 -1.51 2.20 2.89
N GLN A 35 -1.20 1.10 2.21
CA GLN A 35 0.16 0.75 1.80
C GLN A 35 0.19 0.00 0.46
N SER A 36 1.20 0.22 -0.37
CA SER A 36 1.31 -0.41 -1.70
C SER A 36 1.50 -1.92 -1.61
N PHE A 37 2.16 -2.43 -0.57
CA PHE A 37 2.36 -3.87 -0.38
C PHE A 37 1.05 -4.65 -0.15
N ASP A 38 -0.06 -3.93 0.12
CA ASP A 38 -1.39 -4.52 0.17
C ASP A 38 -2.03 -4.73 -1.21
N HIS A 39 -1.44 -4.15 -2.26
CA HIS A 39 -1.94 -4.11 -3.63
C HIS A 39 -0.82 -4.47 -4.63
N PRO A 40 -0.34 -5.72 -4.63
CA PRO A 40 0.74 -6.12 -5.54
C PRO A 40 0.27 -6.14 -7.01
N THR A 41 1.19 -5.84 -7.93
CA THR A 41 0.98 -5.96 -9.38
C THR A 41 1.62 -7.27 -9.89
N ASP A 42 2.59 -7.19 -10.77
CA ASP A 42 3.34 -8.29 -11.38
C ASP A 42 4.54 -8.77 -10.55
N THR A 43 5.00 -7.95 -9.60
CA THR A 43 6.25 -8.17 -8.86
C THR A 43 6.03 -8.18 -7.35
N LEU A 44 6.71 -9.11 -6.65
CA LEU A 44 6.79 -9.13 -5.19
C LEU A 44 8.15 -8.59 -4.72
N LEU A 45 8.12 -7.51 -3.95
CA LEU A 45 9.32 -6.93 -3.33
C LEU A 45 9.62 -7.59 -1.96
N PRO A 46 10.90 -7.60 -1.52
CA PRO A 46 11.26 -8.04 -0.17
C PRO A 46 10.45 -7.30 0.91
N GLY A 47 9.88 -8.05 1.86
CA GLY A 47 8.99 -7.52 2.90
C GLY A 47 7.50 -7.51 2.51
N GLY A 48 7.17 -7.65 1.22
CA GLY A 48 5.82 -7.94 0.75
C GLY A 48 5.37 -9.31 1.19
N LYS A 49 4.08 -9.47 1.51
CA LYS A 49 3.53 -10.75 2.01
C LYS A 49 2.27 -11.12 1.25
N PHE A 50 2.20 -12.38 0.80
CA PHE A 50 0.94 -13.00 0.39
C PHE A 50 0.10 -13.29 1.63
N LYS A 51 -0.62 -12.29 2.10
CA LYS A 51 -1.60 -12.44 3.17
C LYS A 51 -2.99 -12.48 2.57
N LEU A 52 -3.87 -13.26 3.21
CA LEU A 52 -5.31 -13.05 3.05
C LEU A 52 -5.59 -11.63 3.51
N ASP A 53 -6.19 -10.82 2.64
CA ASP A 53 -6.63 -9.50 3.06
C ASP A 53 -7.71 -9.69 4.12
N ASN A 54 -7.41 -9.28 5.36
CA ASN A 54 -8.33 -9.46 6.47
C ASN A 54 -9.60 -8.63 6.35
N LYS A 55 -9.57 -7.54 5.57
CA LYS A 55 -10.72 -6.66 5.30
C LYS A 55 -11.62 -7.25 4.21
N THR A 56 -11.04 -7.64 3.07
CA THR A 56 -11.82 -8.14 1.93
C THR A 56 -12.03 -9.65 1.93
N LYS A 57 -11.32 -10.39 2.81
CA LYS A 57 -11.23 -11.85 2.83
C LYS A 57 -10.80 -12.46 1.50
N LYS A 58 -10.13 -11.68 0.65
CA LYS A 58 -9.62 -12.15 -0.65
C LYS A 58 -8.13 -12.48 -0.54
N PRO A 59 -7.69 -13.59 -1.15
CA PRO A 59 -6.27 -13.85 -1.34
C PRO A 59 -5.65 -12.79 -2.25
N ARG A 60 -4.40 -12.41 -1.95
CA ARG A 60 -3.60 -11.51 -2.80
C ARG A 60 -2.82 -12.33 -3.82
N TYR A 61 -2.81 -11.86 -5.06
CA TYR A 61 -2.15 -12.52 -6.18
C TYR A 61 -1.27 -11.53 -6.94
N LEU A 62 -0.23 -12.04 -7.59
CA LEU A 62 0.46 -11.28 -8.62
C LEU A 62 -0.34 -11.37 -9.92
N THR A 63 -0.39 -10.26 -10.64
CA THR A 63 -1.05 -10.13 -11.94
C THR A 63 -0.01 -9.64 -12.93
N SER A 64 0.28 -10.44 -13.95
CA SER A 64 1.24 -10.07 -14.99
C SER A 64 0.77 -8.85 -15.78
N TRP A 65 1.73 -8.13 -16.35
CA TRP A 65 1.43 -7.15 -17.39
C TRP A 65 0.91 -7.84 -18.65
N LYS A 66 0.05 -7.14 -19.38
CA LYS A 66 -0.50 -7.60 -20.66
C LYS A 66 0.58 -7.84 -21.70
N ASN A 67 1.63 -7.02 -21.71
CA ASN A 67 2.88 -7.29 -22.42
C ASN A 67 4.00 -6.38 -21.91
N ARG A 68 5.22 -6.52 -22.46
CA ARG A 68 6.40 -5.73 -22.05
C ARG A 68 6.26 -4.20 -22.17
N LYS A 69 5.30 -3.70 -22.95
CA LYS A 69 5.06 -2.27 -23.18
C LYS A 69 3.73 -1.78 -22.60
N ASP A 70 2.87 -2.69 -22.13
CA ASP A 70 1.52 -2.39 -21.64
C ASP A 70 1.36 -2.98 -20.23
N PRO A 71 1.43 -2.14 -19.17
CA PRO A 71 1.33 -2.59 -17.79
C PRO A 71 -0.11 -2.87 -17.34
N ALA A 72 -1.09 -2.81 -18.24
CA ALA A 72 -2.45 -3.26 -17.96
C ALA A 72 -2.46 -4.74 -17.54
N THR A 73 -3.52 -5.15 -16.84
CA THR A 73 -3.74 -6.54 -16.44
C THR A 73 -3.70 -7.50 -17.63
N GLY A 74 -2.86 -8.54 -17.52
CA GLY A 74 -2.78 -9.67 -18.45
C GLY A 74 -3.68 -10.84 -18.11
#